data_AF-A0A4V3T883-F1
#
_entry.id   AF-A0A4V3T883-F1
#
_cell.length_a   1.000
_cell.length_b   1.000
_cell.length_c   1.000
_cell.angle_alpha   90.00
_cell.angle_beta   90.00
_cell.angle_gamma   90.00
#
_symmetry.space_group_name_H-M   'P 1'
#
loop_
_entity.id
_entity.type
_entity.pdbx_description
1 polymer ?
#
loop_
_entity_poly.entity_id
_entity_poly.type
_entity_poly.pdbx_seq_one_letter_code
_entity_poly.pdbx_strand_id
1 'polypeptide(L)'
;MLRRRALAACAATVAVGALALAGLTGTASADPSPHLSPAGADRLSPGLLKAMQRDLGLTADQAAERIGNESRAAAVAAGLRRSLGPGFAGARVSGASAELTVATTEASDSRRIAEAGARPVVVGHSLAALTSAKAALDRVALRRAPKDVPVWYVDVATNRVVVQAGRAAAADAFLAAAGVPRALVTITRSAGQPRTYADLRGGDAYYMNGSGRCSIGFPVKRGAQGGFVSAGHCGTPGVSTSGYNQQVQGTFQGSTFPGRDYSWVAANTNWTPRPLVNGYGNGDVTVTGSTEALEGSSVCRSGSTTGWHCGTVQQRNSSVTYQEGTVSGVTRTNVCAEPGDSGGSFVSGSQAQGVTSGGSGNCSQGGTTYFQPVNPALQAYGLTLVTSGTPTDPPTDPTDPPTDPGGSWAAGTTYAAGDVVTYGSGRYRCLQGHQAQPGWTPPNVPALWQVL
;
A
#
# COMPACT_ATOMS: atom_id res chain seq x y z
N MET A 1 -50.43 23.96 59.50
CA MET A 1 -50.68 22.52 59.30
C MET A 1 -49.30 21.89 59.01
N LEU A 2 -48.70 21.00 59.81
CA LEU A 2 -49.08 19.60 60.16
C LEU A 2 -49.17 18.74 58.88
N ARG A 3 -48.43 17.64 58.65
CA ARG A 3 -47.45 16.81 59.43
C ARG A 3 -46.36 16.22 58.47
N ARG A 4 -45.09 15.97 58.87
CA ARG A 4 -44.45 14.69 59.33
C ARG A 4 -44.82 13.44 58.51
N ARG A 5 -43.96 12.43 58.22
CA ARG A 5 -42.51 12.08 58.49
C ARG A 5 -42.09 11.12 57.32
N ALA A 6 -40.90 10.52 57.15
CA ALA A 6 -39.63 10.31 57.89
C ALA A 6 -38.43 10.44 56.89
N LEU A 7 -37.11 10.34 57.17
CA LEU A 7 -36.24 9.80 58.25
C LEU A 7 -35.96 8.27 58.30
N ALA A 8 -34.80 7.86 57.73
CA ALA A 8 -34.02 6.65 58.05
C ALA A 8 -32.52 7.00 58.03
N ALA A 9 -31.67 6.34 58.83
CA ALA A 9 -30.26 6.72 59.01
C ALA A 9 -29.36 5.53 59.38
N CYS A 10 -28.08 5.61 59.01
CA CYS A 10 -26.99 4.77 59.53
C CYS A 10 -25.80 5.66 59.95
N ALA A 11 -25.10 5.26 61.01
CA ALA A 11 -24.01 6.03 61.63
C ALA A 11 -22.62 5.51 61.21
N ALA A 12 -21.59 6.30 61.51
CA ALA A 12 -20.20 6.00 61.15
C ALA A 12 -19.51 5.08 62.17
N THR A 13 -18.41 4.45 61.73
CA THR A 13 -17.34 3.94 62.59
C THR A 13 -16.01 4.58 62.17
N VAL A 14 -15.19 4.93 63.15
CA VAL A 14 -13.86 5.52 62.96
C VAL A 14 -12.80 4.48 63.33
N ALA A 15 -11.74 4.38 62.54
CA ALA A 15 -10.55 3.61 62.87
C ALA A 15 -9.32 4.53 62.79
N VAL A 16 -8.66 4.73 63.92
CA VAL A 16 -7.35 5.41 64.00
C VAL A 16 -6.30 4.33 64.26
N GLY A 17 -5.28 4.26 63.40
CA GLY A 17 -4.13 3.37 63.58
C GLY A 17 -2.85 4.11 63.18
N ALA A 18 -2.00 4.40 64.16
CA ALA A 18 -0.72 5.05 63.93
C ALA A 18 0.40 4.01 63.75
N LEU A 19 1.34 4.28 62.84
CA LEU A 19 2.63 3.58 62.79
C LEU A 19 3.78 4.56 62.53
N ALA A 20 4.96 4.19 63.03
CA ALA A 20 6.05 5.11 63.32
C ALA A 20 6.90 5.52 62.10
N LEU A 21 7.63 6.62 62.25
CA LEU A 21 8.81 6.90 61.44
C LEU A 21 9.92 5.91 61.80
N ALA A 22 10.56 5.34 60.77
CA ALA A 22 11.92 4.80 60.84
C ALA A 22 12.67 5.31 59.61
N GLY A 23 13.77 6.03 59.80
CA GLY A 23 14.53 6.66 58.72
C GLY A 23 15.65 5.76 58.20
N LEU A 24 15.92 5.84 56.89
CA LEU A 24 17.14 5.32 56.25
C LEU A 24 17.69 6.39 55.31
N THR A 25 18.88 6.91 55.63
CA THR A 25 19.59 7.91 54.83
C THR A 25 20.34 7.24 53.68
N GLY A 26 19.67 7.05 52.54
CA GLY A 26 20.30 6.57 51.31
C GLY A 26 20.95 7.69 50.50
N THR A 27 22.25 7.95 50.71
CA THR A 27 23.03 8.84 49.83
C THR A 27 23.33 8.14 48.50
N ALA A 28 22.47 8.34 47.51
CA ALA A 28 22.69 7.85 46.16
C ALA A 28 23.78 8.69 45.46
N SER A 29 25.02 8.23 45.49
CA SER A 29 26.09 8.74 44.63
C SER A 29 25.75 8.49 43.16
N ALA A 30 25.73 9.54 42.35
CA ALA A 30 25.47 9.42 40.92
C ALA A 30 26.79 9.23 40.15
N ASP A 31 27.07 8.01 39.71
CA ASP A 31 28.21 7.74 38.82
C ASP A 31 28.03 8.40 37.45
N PRO A 32 28.99 9.22 36.97
CA PRO A 32 28.82 10.02 35.77
C PRO A 32 29.21 9.27 34.49
N SER A 33 28.43 8.25 34.08
CA SER A 33 28.33 7.80 32.66
C SER A 33 27.25 6.73 32.40
N PRO A 34 26.12 7.08 31.78
CA PRO A 34 25.17 6.09 31.24
C PRO A 34 25.61 5.58 29.86
N HIS A 35 26.68 4.79 29.82
CA HIS A 35 26.88 3.86 28.71
C HIS A 35 25.72 2.85 28.73
N LEU A 36 25.07 2.61 27.58
CA LEU A 36 24.04 1.57 27.50
C LEU A 36 24.71 0.19 27.63
N SER A 37 24.27 -0.60 28.61
CA SER A 37 24.61 -2.02 28.68
C SER A 37 24.14 -2.74 27.40
N PRO A 38 24.88 -3.76 26.90
CA PRO A 38 24.56 -4.43 25.63
C PRO A 38 23.12 -4.95 25.49
N ALA A 39 22.47 -5.30 26.60
CA ALA A 39 21.10 -5.81 26.69
C ALA A 39 19.99 -4.90 26.10
N GLY A 40 20.33 -3.70 25.61
CA GLY A 40 19.44 -2.89 24.77
C GLY A 40 19.33 -3.39 23.32
N ALA A 41 20.39 -4.00 22.77
CA ALA A 41 20.44 -4.45 21.39
C ALA A 41 19.62 -5.73 21.15
N ASP A 42 19.59 -6.65 22.13
CA ASP A 42 18.90 -7.95 22.06
C ASP A 42 17.36 -7.85 21.90
N ARG A 43 16.79 -6.64 21.97
CA ARG A 43 15.36 -6.36 21.76
C ARG A 43 15.03 -5.80 20.36
N LEU A 44 16.04 -5.55 19.53
CA LEU A 44 15.86 -5.01 18.18
C LEU A 44 15.60 -6.16 17.20
N SER A 45 14.61 -6.01 16.32
CA SER A 45 14.31 -7.08 15.37
C SER A 45 15.43 -7.20 14.32
N PRO A 46 15.91 -8.42 13.99
CA PRO A 46 16.93 -8.59 12.95
C PRO A 46 16.50 -8.05 11.57
N GLY A 47 15.18 -8.00 11.31
CA GLY A 47 14.62 -7.36 10.11
C GLY A 47 14.82 -5.84 10.08
N LEU A 48 14.61 -5.14 11.21
CA LEU A 48 14.87 -3.70 11.32
C LEU A 48 16.35 -3.38 11.10
N LEU A 49 17.25 -4.12 11.76
CA LEU A 49 18.69 -3.93 11.60
C LEU A 49 19.15 -4.19 10.15
N LYS A 50 18.60 -5.20 9.46
CA LYS A 50 18.88 -5.44 8.04
C LYS A 50 18.35 -4.33 7.12
N ALA A 51 17.15 -3.82 7.39
CA ALA A 51 16.60 -2.68 6.64
C ALA A 51 17.48 -1.43 6.81
N MET A 52 17.89 -1.10 8.04
CA MET A 52 18.75 0.06 8.30
C MET A 52 20.14 -0.05 7.66
N GLN A 53 20.74 -1.25 7.62
CA GLN A 53 22.00 -1.48 6.89
C GLN A 53 21.83 -1.18 5.39
N ARG A 54 20.77 -1.72 4.77
CA ARG A 54 20.45 -1.52 3.34
C ARG A 54 20.11 -0.06 3.01
N ASP A 55 19.23 0.57 3.79
CA ASP A 55 18.60 1.84 3.45
C ASP A 55 19.40 3.07 3.91
N LEU A 56 20.26 2.93 4.91
CA LEU A 56 21.06 4.02 5.49
C LEU A 56 22.58 3.83 5.30
N GLY A 57 23.03 2.74 4.67
CA GLY A 57 24.45 2.46 4.44
C GLY A 57 25.26 2.18 5.71
N LEU A 58 24.62 1.65 6.75
CA LEU A 58 25.23 1.37 8.06
C LEU A 58 25.75 -0.07 8.14
N THR A 59 26.66 -0.34 9.08
CA THR A 59 26.92 -1.71 9.58
C THR A 59 25.85 -2.13 10.61
N ALA A 60 25.78 -3.42 10.94
CA ALA A 60 24.88 -3.93 11.98
C ALA A 60 25.09 -3.23 13.34
N ASP A 61 26.36 -3.09 13.75
CA ASP A 61 26.74 -2.43 15.01
C ASP A 61 26.37 -0.94 14.99
N GLN A 62 26.63 -0.24 13.88
CA GLN A 62 26.24 1.16 13.72
C GLN A 62 24.71 1.34 13.77
N ALA A 63 23.94 0.42 13.19
CA ALA A 63 22.48 0.46 13.24
C ALA A 63 21.95 0.26 14.67
N ALA A 64 22.55 -0.66 15.44
CA ALA A 64 22.20 -0.89 16.85
C ALA A 64 22.62 0.28 17.76
N GLU A 65 23.86 0.77 17.62
CA GLU A 65 24.37 1.94 18.34
C GLU A 65 23.50 3.17 18.06
N ARG A 66 23.16 3.40 16.79
CA ARG A 66 22.28 4.50 16.35
C ARG A 66 20.95 4.49 17.09
N ILE A 67 20.23 3.36 17.12
CA ILE A 67 18.92 3.29 17.80
C ILE A 67 19.08 3.59 19.30
N GLY A 68 20.15 3.08 19.93
CA GLY A 68 20.49 3.40 21.32
C GLY A 68 20.76 4.89 21.52
N ASN A 69 21.44 5.55 20.57
CA ASN A 69 21.77 6.97 20.61
C ASN A 69 20.55 7.86 20.35
N GLU A 70 19.71 7.53 19.37
CA GLU A 70 18.42 8.19 19.11
C GLU A 70 17.49 8.13 20.33
N SER A 71 17.47 6.99 21.03
CA SER A 71 16.69 6.80 22.26
C SER A 71 17.18 7.70 23.40
N ARG A 72 18.51 7.81 23.61
CA ARG A 72 19.09 8.75 24.59
C ARG A 72 18.86 10.21 24.18
N ALA A 73 19.01 10.52 22.89
CA ALA A 73 18.82 11.86 22.33
C ALA A 73 17.38 12.36 22.54
N ALA A 74 16.37 11.50 22.36
CA ALA A 74 14.97 11.84 22.62
C ALA A 74 14.73 12.20 24.10
N ALA A 75 15.31 11.44 25.04
CA ALA A 75 15.20 11.71 26.48
C ALA A 75 15.89 13.04 26.87
N VAL A 76 17.11 13.27 26.38
CA VAL A 76 17.87 14.51 26.59
C VAL A 76 17.13 15.72 26.01
N ALA A 77 16.64 15.64 24.77
CA ALA A 77 15.88 16.70 24.13
C ALA A 77 14.57 17.01 24.87
N ALA A 78 13.87 16.01 25.41
CA ALA A 78 12.68 16.21 26.22
C ALA A 78 13.00 16.87 27.58
N GLY A 79 14.16 16.55 28.17
CA GLY A 79 14.68 17.23 29.36
C GLY A 79 15.00 18.71 29.10
N LEU A 80 15.80 18.98 28.07
CA LEU A 80 16.17 20.33 27.65
C LEU A 80 14.94 21.17 27.27
N ARG A 81 13.97 20.61 26.53
CA ARG A 81 12.73 21.33 26.20
C ARG A 81 11.96 21.83 27.44
N ARG A 82 11.96 21.07 28.54
CA ARG A 82 11.37 21.52 29.81
C ARG A 82 12.26 22.53 30.55
N SER A 83 13.58 22.40 30.43
CA SER A 83 14.53 23.16 31.24
C SER A 83 14.92 24.52 30.65
N LEU A 84 14.94 24.65 29.32
CA LEU A 84 15.17 25.91 28.59
C LEU A 84 13.86 26.69 28.35
N GLY A 85 12.71 26.02 28.44
CA GLY A 85 11.38 26.65 28.35
C GLY A 85 11.19 27.43 27.04
N PRO A 86 10.88 28.74 27.09
CA PRO A 86 10.69 29.58 25.90
C PRO A 86 11.87 29.61 24.93
N GLY A 87 13.11 29.44 25.42
CA GLY A 87 14.32 29.48 24.60
C GLY A 87 14.46 28.29 23.64
N PHE A 88 13.81 27.16 23.93
CA PHE A 88 13.96 25.93 23.13
C PHE A 88 13.50 26.12 21.68
N ALA A 89 14.44 26.05 20.74
CA ALA A 89 14.21 26.29 19.31
C ALA A 89 14.11 25.01 18.47
N GLY A 90 14.54 23.86 18.99
CA GLY A 90 14.37 22.57 18.35
C GLY A 90 15.43 21.54 18.77
N ALA A 91 15.27 20.31 18.32
CA ALA A 91 16.25 19.24 18.48
C ALA A 91 16.29 18.36 17.22
N ARG A 92 17.47 17.90 16.82
CA ARG A 92 17.67 16.99 15.68
C ARG A 92 18.86 16.07 15.93
N VAL A 93 18.83 14.88 15.35
CA VAL A 93 20.01 13.99 15.25
C VAL A 93 20.64 14.07 13.85
N SER A 94 21.94 13.79 13.73
CA SER A 94 22.64 13.72 12.43
C SER A 94 23.85 12.79 12.45
N GLY A 95 24.36 12.42 11.26
CA GLY A 95 25.45 11.45 11.13
C GLY A 95 25.00 10.01 11.41
N ALA A 96 25.89 9.03 11.19
CA ALA A 96 25.60 7.60 11.35
C ALA A 96 25.15 7.25 12.78
N SER A 97 25.89 7.71 13.78
CA SER A 97 25.66 7.49 15.22
C SER A 97 24.60 8.42 15.85
N ALA A 98 23.84 9.18 15.06
CA ALA A 98 22.76 10.05 15.53
C ALA A 98 23.16 11.09 16.61
N GLU A 99 24.20 11.88 16.31
CA GLU A 99 24.66 13.00 17.13
C GLU A 99 23.54 14.02 17.37
N LEU A 100 23.17 14.25 18.65
CA LEU A 100 22.14 15.22 19.03
C LEU A 100 22.63 16.66 18.94
N THR A 101 21.89 17.48 18.18
CA THR A 101 21.98 18.94 18.16
C THR A 101 20.71 19.54 18.75
N VAL A 102 20.83 20.49 19.68
CA VAL A 102 19.71 21.24 20.26
C VAL A 102 19.88 22.72 19.97
N ALA A 103 18.82 23.33 19.45
CA ALA A 103 18.78 24.75 19.14
C ALA A 103 18.10 25.54 20.27
N THR A 104 18.61 26.75 20.54
CA THR A 104 18.04 27.71 21.51
C THR A 104 18.05 29.13 20.91
N THR A 105 17.19 30.03 21.40
CA THR A 105 17.32 31.47 21.15
C THR A 105 18.32 32.15 22.08
N GLU A 106 18.62 31.55 23.24
CA GLU A 106 19.42 32.17 24.29
C GLU A 106 20.86 31.63 24.31
N ALA A 107 21.84 32.49 24.04
CA ALA A 107 23.25 32.09 24.02
C ALA A 107 23.74 31.51 25.37
N SER A 108 23.14 31.93 26.48
CA SER A 108 23.39 31.45 27.85
C SER A 108 23.05 29.97 28.05
N ASP A 109 22.08 29.41 27.32
CA ASP A 109 21.72 28.00 27.43
C ASP A 109 22.80 27.06 26.89
N SER A 110 23.71 27.56 26.05
CA SER A 110 24.69 26.76 25.29
C SER A 110 25.51 25.83 26.18
N ARG A 111 25.92 26.32 27.36
CA ARG A 111 26.66 25.52 28.35
C ARG A 111 25.82 24.35 28.86
N ARG A 112 24.56 24.61 29.23
CA ARG A 112 23.62 23.62 29.78
C ARG A 112 23.24 22.54 28.77
N ILE A 113 23.16 22.92 27.49
CA ILE A 113 22.95 21.99 26.38
C ILE A 113 24.17 21.06 26.21
N ALA A 114 25.39 21.61 26.27
CA ALA A 114 26.62 20.83 26.20
C ALA A 114 26.81 19.90 27.41
N GLU A 115 26.54 20.38 28.63
CA GLU A 115 26.55 19.58 29.86
C GLU A 115 25.51 18.44 29.85
N ALA A 116 24.44 18.57 29.06
CA ALA A 116 23.44 17.52 28.84
C ALA A 116 23.82 16.55 27.68
N GLY A 117 25.00 16.66 27.09
CA GLY A 117 25.48 15.76 26.03
C GLY A 117 24.94 16.06 24.62
N ALA A 118 24.57 17.31 24.34
CA ALA A 118 24.07 17.76 23.05
C ALA A 118 24.91 18.91 22.47
N ARG A 119 25.04 19.01 21.14
CA ARG A 119 25.65 20.18 20.50
C ARG A 119 24.69 21.39 20.54
N PRO A 120 25.07 22.52 21.17
CA PRO A 120 24.27 23.74 21.13
C PRO A 120 24.36 24.44 19.77
N VAL A 121 23.26 25.08 19.36
CA VAL A 121 23.21 26.06 18.26
C VAL A 121 22.28 27.21 18.66
N VAL A 122 22.73 28.45 18.53
CA VAL A 122 21.90 29.63 18.77
C VAL A 122 21.20 30.03 17.46
N VAL A 123 19.89 30.28 17.51
CA VAL A 123 19.04 30.56 16.33
C VAL A 123 17.98 31.63 16.62
N GLY A 124 17.38 32.21 15.58
CA GLY A 124 16.53 33.40 15.72
C GLY A 124 15.07 33.18 16.15
N HIS A 125 14.55 31.95 16.12
CA HIS A 125 13.13 31.67 16.38
C HIS A 125 12.96 30.46 17.32
N SER A 126 12.15 30.61 18.38
CA SER A 126 11.82 29.48 19.26
C SER A 126 10.87 28.48 18.58
N LEU A 127 10.86 27.24 19.07
CA LEU A 127 10.03 26.18 18.50
C LEU A 127 8.54 26.50 18.67
N ALA A 128 8.18 27.23 19.74
CA ALA A 128 6.83 27.71 19.98
C ALA A 128 6.35 28.67 18.87
N ALA A 129 7.20 29.61 18.44
CA ALA A 129 6.86 30.54 17.35
C ALA A 129 6.64 29.81 16.02
N LEU A 130 7.56 28.92 15.63
CA LEU A 130 7.46 28.14 14.40
C LEU A 130 6.26 27.17 14.41
N THR A 131 5.99 26.53 15.55
CA THR A 131 4.84 25.63 15.71
C THR A 131 3.51 26.40 15.64
N SER A 132 3.43 27.59 16.25
CA SER A 132 2.24 28.46 16.17
C SER A 132 1.96 28.89 14.73
N ALA A 133 3.00 29.26 13.97
CA ALA A 133 2.90 29.57 12.55
C ALA A 133 2.42 28.37 11.70
N LYS A 134 2.96 27.16 11.91
CA LYS A 134 2.46 25.94 11.24
C LYS A 134 0.99 25.68 11.60
N ALA A 135 0.62 25.79 12.87
CA ALA A 135 -0.74 25.57 13.34
C ALA A 135 -1.75 26.57 12.74
N ALA A 136 -1.32 27.77 12.34
CA ALA A 136 -2.15 28.72 11.60
C ALA A 136 -2.43 28.24 10.16
N LEU A 137 -1.42 27.72 9.46
CA LEU A 137 -1.56 27.10 8.14
C LEU A 137 -2.48 25.87 8.20
N ASP A 138 -2.31 25.02 9.22
CA ASP A 138 -3.14 23.84 9.45
C ASP A 138 -4.63 24.21 9.59
N ARG A 139 -4.96 25.28 10.34
CA ARG A 139 -6.34 25.77 10.51
C ARG A 139 -6.98 26.29 9.22
N VAL A 140 -6.19 26.81 8.28
CA VAL A 140 -6.69 27.22 6.95
C VAL A 140 -6.90 25.99 6.07
N ALA A 141 -5.93 25.08 6.01
CA ALA A 141 -5.99 23.88 5.19
C ALA A 141 -7.16 22.96 5.56
N LEU A 142 -7.49 22.83 6.85
CA LEU A 142 -8.66 22.07 7.34
C LEU A 142 -10.01 22.59 6.82
N ARG A 143 -10.11 23.90 6.50
CA ARG A 143 -11.33 24.49 5.92
C ARG A 143 -11.37 24.34 4.40
N ARG A 144 -10.20 24.38 3.75
CA ARG A 144 -10.03 24.27 2.30
C ARG A 144 -8.59 23.88 1.98
N ALA A 145 -8.41 22.70 1.40
CA ALA A 145 -7.09 22.23 0.97
C ALA A 145 -6.43 23.24 -0.01
N PRO A 146 -5.18 23.67 0.24
CA PRO A 146 -4.54 24.72 -0.55
C PRO A 146 -3.98 24.16 -1.87
N LYS A 147 -4.66 24.46 -2.99
CA LYS A 147 -4.21 24.05 -4.33
C LYS A 147 -2.81 24.58 -4.63
N ASP A 148 -1.94 23.69 -5.09
CA ASP A 148 -0.52 23.90 -5.39
C ASP A 148 0.39 24.22 -4.18
N VAL A 149 -0.06 23.95 -2.95
CA VAL A 149 0.78 23.95 -1.73
C VAL A 149 0.73 22.58 -1.06
N PRO A 150 1.41 21.56 -1.61
CA PRO A 150 1.29 20.16 -1.17
C PRO A 150 1.83 19.85 0.23
N VAL A 151 2.83 20.59 0.74
CA VAL A 151 3.53 20.25 2.00
C VAL A 151 3.94 21.51 2.76
N TRP A 152 3.72 21.54 4.08
CA TRP A 152 4.30 22.55 4.97
C TRP A 152 4.66 21.97 6.35
N TYR A 153 5.83 22.32 6.88
CA TYR A 153 6.39 21.74 8.11
C TYR A 153 7.27 22.73 8.88
N VAL A 154 7.55 22.44 10.15
CA VAL A 154 8.59 23.14 10.93
C VAL A 154 9.92 22.46 10.67
N ASP A 155 10.87 23.20 10.11
CA ASP A 155 12.24 22.75 9.90
C ASP A 155 13.13 23.24 11.06
N VAL A 156 13.51 22.31 11.92
CA VAL A 156 14.40 22.56 13.07
C VAL A 156 15.87 22.62 12.69
N ALA A 157 16.25 22.27 11.45
CA ALA A 157 17.62 22.39 10.95
C ALA A 157 17.86 23.78 10.31
N THR A 158 16.88 24.33 9.60
CA THR A 158 16.93 25.70 9.03
C THR A 158 16.25 26.77 9.90
N ASN A 159 15.64 26.36 11.02
CA ASN A 159 14.92 27.22 11.97
C ASN A 159 13.80 28.06 11.32
N ARG A 160 13.02 27.45 10.42
CA ARG A 160 11.92 28.10 9.68
C ARG A 160 10.72 27.17 9.54
N VAL A 161 9.56 27.73 9.22
CA VAL A 161 8.48 26.96 8.59
C VAL A 161 8.81 26.85 7.11
N VAL A 162 8.92 25.63 6.58
CA VAL A 162 9.09 25.40 5.14
C VAL A 162 7.72 25.17 4.52
N VAL A 163 7.46 25.85 3.40
CA VAL A 163 6.25 25.69 2.58
C VAL A 163 6.68 25.29 1.18
N GLN A 164 6.35 24.07 0.77
CA GLN A 164 6.62 23.56 -0.58
C GLN A 164 5.43 23.88 -1.49
N ALA A 165 5.66 24.52 -2.63
CA ALA A 165 4.60 24.93 -3.55
C ALA A 165 4.98 24.84 -5.03
N GLY A 166 4.00 24.57 -5.90
CA GLY A 166 4.19 24.55 -7.35
C GLY A 166 4.42 25.95 -7.95
N ARG A 167 3.83 26.97 -7.32
CA ARG A 167 3.93 28.39 -7.69
C ARG A 167 4.02 29.24 -6.41
N ALA A 168 4.93 30.23 -6.38
CA ALA A 168 5.15 31.07 -5.20
C ALA A 168 3.85 31.75 -4.72
N ALA A 169 3.09 32.32 -5.65
CA ALA A 169 1.79 32.95 -5.39
C ALA A 169 0.72 32.03 -4.75
N ALA A 170 0.85 30.69 -4.80
CA ALA A 170 -0.01 29.80 -4.03
C ALA A 170 0.35 29.84 -2.54
N ALA A 171 1.65 29.75 -2.25
CA ALA A 171 2.17 29.80 -0.90
C ALA A 171 2.00 31.20 -0.28
N ASP A 172 2.34 32.28 -0.98
CA ASP A 172 2.17 33.64 -0.42
C ASP A 172 0.67 33.95 -0.13
N ALA A 173 -0.27 33.48 -0.96
CA ALA A 173 -1.70 33.57 -0.68
C ALA A 173 -2.16 32.71 0.52
N PHE A 174 -1.57 31.51 0.69
CA PHE A 174 -1.83 30.62 1.83
C PHE A 174 -1.28 31.19 3.14
N LEU A 175 -0.09 31.81 3.10
CA LEU A 175 0.49 32.54 4.24
C LEU A 175 -0.37 33.73 4.65
N ALA A 176 -0.83 34.53 3.67
CA ALA A 176 -1.72 35.66 3.91
C ALA A 176 -3.05 35.22 4.54
N ALA A 177 -3.67 34.16 4.01
CA ALA A 177 -4.91 33.60 4.56
C ALA A 177 -4.76 33.04 5.98
N ALA A 178 -3.54 32.65 6.38
CA ALA A 178 -3.22 32.18 7.73
C ALA A 178 -2.67 33.28 8.67
N GLY A 179 -2.42 34.49 8.16
CA GLY A 179 -1.78 35.57 8.92
C GLY A 179 -0.32 35.30 9.33
N VAL A 180 0.39 34.43 8.59
CA VAL A 180 1.75 33.98 8.98
C VAL A 180 2.81 34.96 8.45
N PRO A 181 3.67 35.55 9.32
CA PRO A 181 4.72 36.46 8.88
C PRO A 181 5.74 35.78 7.96
N ARG A 182 6.01 36.40 6.81
CA ARG A 182 6.94 35.87 5.79
C ARG A 182 8.37 35.65 6.32
N ALA A 183 8.77 36.39 7.36
CA ALA A 183 10.05 36.24 8.06
C ALA A 183 10.24 34.84 8.68
N LEU A 184 9.16 34.19 9.16
CA LEU A 184 9.22 32.83 9.73
C LEU A 184 9.31 31.74 8.65
N VAL A 185 9.18 32.08 7.36
CA VAL A 185 8.87 31.12 6.29
C VAL A 185 9.90 31.08 5.17
N THR A 186 10.31 29.87 4.82
CA THR A 186 11.02 29.55 3.57
C THR A 186 10.05 28.91 2.58
N ILE A 187 9.79 29.57 1.45
CA ILE A 187 9.02 28.96 0.35
C ILE A 187 10.00 28.23 -0.58
N THR A 188 9.73 26.97 -0.88
CA THR A 188 10.50 26.17 -1.84
C THR A 188 9.62 25.71 -3.00
N ARG A 189 10.18 25.68 -4.21
CA ARG A 189 9.46 25.20 -5.39
C ARG A 189 9.41 23.67 -5.37
N SER A 190 8.21 23.10 -5.43
CA SER A 190 8.01 21.65 -5.55
C SER A 190 6.99 21.33 -6.63
N ALA A 191 7.37 20.48 -7.59
CA ALA A 191 6.46 19.91 -8.58
C ALA A 191 5.72 18.65 -8.06
N GLY A 192 6.16 18.09 -6.92
CA GLY A 192 5.54 16.90 -6.34
C GLY A 192 4.14 17.19 -5.83
N GLN A 193 3.18 16.34 -6.21
CA GLN A 193 1.81 16.36 -5.70
C GLN A 193 1.56 15.01 -4.99
N PRO A 194 1.79 14.91 -3.66
CA PRO A 194 1.59 13.68 -2.92
C PRO A 194 0.15 13.18 -3.05
N ARG A 195 0.00 11.86 -3.18
CA ARG A 195 -1.29 11.16 -3.23
C ARG A 195 -1.24 9.97 -2.30
N THR A 196 -2.41 9.55 -1.82
CA THR A 196 -2.56 8.24 -1.18
C THR A 196 -2.36 7.14 -2.24
N TYR A 197 -1.50 6.16 -1.96
CA TYR A 197 -1.46 4.94 -2.75
C TYR A 197 -2.82 4.24 -2.70
N ALA A 198 -3.22 3.65 -3.82
CA ALA A 198 -4.48 2.91 -3.95
C ALA A 198 -4.21 1.52 -4.53
N ASP A 199 -5.06 0.55 -4.20
CA ASP A 199 -4.97 -0.80 -4.76
C ASP A 199 -5.79 -0.91 -6.05
N LEU A 200 -5.32 -1.73 -6.99
CA LEU A 200 -6.12 -2.28 -8.08
C LEU A 200 -6.60 -3.67 -7.64
N ARG A 201 -7.91 -3.89 -7.68
CA ARG A 201 -8.57 -5.18 -7.42
C ARG A 201 -9.62 -5.41 -8.49
N GLY A 202 -9.92 -6.67 -8.82
CA GLY A 202 -11.05 -7.01 -9.68
C GLY A 202 -12.38 -6.52 -9.10
N GLY A 203 -13.33 -6.18 -9.96
CA GLY A 203 -14.65 -5.65 -9.61
C GLY A 203 -14.68 -4.13 -9.32
N ASP A 204 -13.58 -3.53 -8.83
CA ASP A 204 -13.54 -2.12 -8.50
C ASP A 204 -13.82 -1.22 -9.71
N ALA A 205 -14.48 -0.08 -9.47
CA ALA A 205 -14.90 0.85 -10.52
C ALA A 205 -13.71 1.57 -11.19
N TYR A 206 -13.83 1.82 -12.48
CA TYR A 206 -13.06 2.84 -13.19
C TYR A 206 -13.91 3.59 -14.22
N TYR A 207 -13.48 4.80 -14.58
CA TYR A 207 -14.22 5.74 -15.42
C TYR A 207 -13.33 6.23 -16.56
N MET A 208 -13.92 6.43 -17.73
CA MET A 208 -13.22 6.80 -18.97
C MET A 208 -13.44 8.28 -19.29
N ASN A 209 -13.04 9.15 -18.36
CA ASN A 209 -13.05 10.63 -18.49
C ASN A 209 -14.31 11.24 -19.15
N GLY A 210 -15.49 10.76 -18.75
CA GLY A 210 -16.79 11.21 -19.28
C GLY A 210 -17.52 10.20 -20.17
N SER A 211 -16.82 9.21 -20.74
CA SER A 211 -17.42 8.22 -21.65
C SER A 211 -18.16 7.06 -20.97
N GLY A 212 -18.04 6.89 -19.65
CA GLY A 212 -18.79 5.87 -18.90
C GLY A 212 -18.09 5.38 -17.62
N ARG A 213 -18.66 4.30 -17.04
CA ARG A 213 -18.10 3.50 -15.94
C ARG A 213 -17.99 2.05 -16.42
N CYS A 214 -16.86 1.41 -16.11
CA CYS A 214 -16.67 -0.04 -16.20
C CYS A 214 -16.05 -0.54 -14.90
N SER A 215 -15.87 -1.86 -14.80
CA SER A 215 -15.30 -2.55 -13.66
C SER A 215 -13.97 -3.19 -14.04
N ILE A 216 -13.00 -3.17 -13.12
CA ILE A 216 -11.71 -3.82 -13.30
C ILE A 216 -11.92 -5.34 -13.44
N GLY A 217 -11.27 -5.96 -14.43
CA GLY A 217 -11.28 -7.41 -14.60
C GLY A 217 -10.30 -8.05 -13.63
N PHE A 218 -9.03 -8.10 -14.01
CA PHE A 218 -7.97 -8.60 -13.14
C PHE A 218 -6.76 -7.68 -13.15
N PRO A 219 -6.14 -7.42 -11.99
CA PRO A 219 -4.83 -6.80 -11.92
C PRO A 219 -3.76 -7.71 -12.54
N VAL A 220 -2.95 -7.15 -13.43
CA VAL A 220 -1.90 -7.87 -14.18
C VAL A 220 -0.64 -7.02 -14.32
N LYS A 221 0.47 -7.63 -14.71
CA LYS A 221 1.76 -6.99 -15.01
C LYS A 221 2.19 -7.23 -16.46
N ARG A 222 2.91 -6.28 -17.05
CA ARG A 222 3.69 -6.42 -18.29
C ARG A 222 5.15 -6.11 -17.98
N GLY A 223 5.92 -7.11 -17.55
CA GLY A 223 7.20 -6.88 -16.88
C GLY A 223 7.00 -6.07 -15.60
N ALA A 224 7.68 -4.93 -15.46
CA ALA A 224 7.49 -4.02 -14.32
C ALA A 224 6.19 -3.18 -14.39
N GLN A 225 5.56 -3.04 -15.56
CA GLN A 225 4.38 -2.18 -15.74
C GLN A 225 3.13 -2.85 -15.15
N GLY A 226 2.61 -2.30 -14.04
CA GLY A 226 1.34 -2.72 -13.45
C GLY A 226 0.10 -2.18 -14.18
N GLY A 227 -1.05 -2.80 -13.96
CA GLY A 227 -2.32 -2.35 -14.53
C GLY A 227 -3.41 -3.39 -14.37
N PHE A 228 -4.38 -3.41 -15.27
CA PHE A 228 -5.45 -4.41 -15.28
C PHE A 228 -5.99 -4.73 -16.68
N VAL A 229 -6.53 -5.95 -16.84
CA VAL A 229 -7.41 -6.29 -17.97
C VAL A 229 -8.85 -5.90 -17.68
N SER A 230 -9.62 -5.58 -18.72
CA SER A 230 -11.05 -5.28 -18.67
C SER A 230 -11.71 -5.70 -20.01
N ALA A 231 -12.96 -5.31 -20.25
CA ALA A 231 -13.64 -5.55 -21.53
C ALA A 231 -13.15 -4.56 -22.60
N GLY A 232 -13.25 -4.95 -23.87
CA GLY A 232 -12.83 -4.15 -25.03
C GLY A 232 -13.79 -2.97 -25.28
N HIS A 233 -15.09 -3.22 -25.23
CA HIS A 233 -16.12 -2.20 -25.48
C HIS A 233 -16.08 -1.00 -24.52
N CYS A 234 -15.43 -1.13 -23.36
CA CYS A 234 -15.25 -0.03 -22.41
C CYS A 234 -14.40 1.13 -22.96
N GLY A 235 -13.43 0.87 -23.85
CA GLY A 235 -12.56 1.95 -24.34
C GLY A 235 -11.51 1.53 -25.37
N THR A 236 -11.00 2.51 -26.09
CA THR A 236 -9.99 2.36 -27.15
C THR A 236 -8.59 2.78 -26.67
N PRO A 237 -7.50 2.34 -27.33
CA PRO A 237 -6.15 2.74 -26.95
C PRO A 237 -5.95 4.26 -26.91
N GLY A 238 -5.23 4.74 -25.89
CA GLY A 238 -5.04 6.17 -25.62
C GLY A 238 -6.10 6.82 -24.72
N VAL A 239 -7.24 6.17 -24.47
CA VAL A 239 -8.22 6.67 -23.50
C VAL A 239 -7.67 6.57 -22.08
N SER A 240 -7.71 7.66 -21.32
CA SER A 240 -7.26 7.72 -19.92
C SER A 240 -8.38 7.37 -18.94
N THR A 241 -8.02 6.70 -17.84
CA THR A 241 -8.95 6.27 -16.78
C THR A 241 -8.73 7.01 -15.47
N SER A 242 -9.82 7.21 -14.71
CA SER A 242 -9.78 7.43 -13.26
C SER A 242 -10.36 6.22 -12.53
N GLY A 243 -9.85 5.91 -11.34
CA GLY A 243 -10.35 4.78 -10.54
C GLY A 243 -11.56 5.16 -9.67
N TYR A 244 -12.01 4.22 -8.83
CA TYR A 244 -13.16 4.38 -7.92
C TYR A 244 -13.11 5.64 -7.04
N ASN A 245 -11.91 6.13 -6.71
CA ASN A 245 -11.65 7.34 -5.91
C ASN A 245 -11.52 8.63 -6.75
N GLN A 246 -11.88 8.59 -8.04
CA GLN A 246 -11.73 9.64 -9.05
C GLN A 246 -10.31 10.16 -9.27
N GLN A 247 -9.27 9.49 -8.76
CA GLN A 247 -7.88 9.80 -9.10
C GLN A 247 -7.50 9.18 -10.44
N VAL A 248 -6.66 9.89 -11.21
CA VAL A 248 -6.05 9.38 -12.44
C VAL A 248 -5.39 8.03 -12.17
N GLN A 249 -5.72 7.03 -12.98
CA GLN A 249 -5.41 5.63 -12.75
C GLN A 249 -4.53 5.05 -13.85
N GLY A 250 -4.91 5.17 -15.12
CA GLY A 250 -4.15 4.58 -16.21
C GLY A 250 -4.56 5.06 -17.59
N THR A 251 -4.11 4.34 -18.61
CA THR A 251 -4.46 4.58 -20.02
C THR A 251 -4.58 3.25 -20.75
N PHE A 252 -5.65 3.07 -21.52
CA PHE A 252 -5.83 1.91 -22.40
C PHE A 252 -4.64 1.78 -23.36
N GLN A 253 -4.00 0.62 -23.38
CA GLN A 253 -2.87 0.30 -24.28
C GLN A 253 -3.31 -0.63 -25.42
N GLY A 254 -4.29 -1.50 -25.16
CA GLY A 254 -4.87 -2.41 -26.13
C GLY A 254 -6.36 -2.58 -25.85
N SER A 255 -7.14 -2.72 -26.91
CA SER A 255 -8.55 -3.09 -26.86
C SER A 255 -8.90 -3.88 -28.12
N THR A 256 -9.84 -4.82 -28.01
CA THR A 256 -10.34 -5.62 -29.12
C THR A 256 -11.83 -5.86 -28.91
N PHE A 257 -12.64 -5.13 -29.69
CA PHE A 257 -14.09 -5.22 -29.76
C PHE A 257 -14.57 -4.61 -31.09
N PRO A 258 -15.54 -5.21 -31.82
CA PRO A 258 -16.14 -6.54 -31.62
C PRO A 258 -15.17 -7.68 -32.00
N GLY A 259 -15.68 -8.88 -32.29
CA GLY A 259 -14.91 -10.08 -32.63
C GLY A 259 -14.40 -10.84 -31.39
N ARG A 260 -13.73 -10.10 -30.50
CA ARG A 260 -13.50 -10.45 -29.08
C ARG A 260 -14.01 -9.31 -28.21
N ASP A 261 -13.87 -9.41 -26.89
CA ASP A 261 -14.21 -8.30 -25.99
C ASP A 261 -13.26 -8.22 -24.78
N TYR A 262 -12.01 -7.82 -25.03
CA TYR A 262 -11.01 -7.59 -23.99
C TYR A 262 -10.19 -6.33 -24.22
N SER A 263 -9.62 -5.78 -23.15
CA SER A 263 -8.69 -4.65 -23.15
C SER A 263 -7.63 -4.79 -22.05
N TRP A 264 -6.60 -3.95 -22.14
CA TRP A 264 -5.52 -3.80 -21.17
C TRP A 264 -5.25 -2.32 -20.90
N VAL A 265 -5.31 -1.94 -19.62
CA VAL A 265 -5.06 -0.60 -19.11
C VAL A 265 -3.78 -0.62 -18.27
N ALA A 266 -2.73 0.06 -18.76
CA ALA A 266 -1.53 0.28 -17.97
C ALA A 266 -1.79 1.37 -16.93
N ALA A 267 -1.50 1.09 -15.66
CA ALA A 267 -1.71 2.01 -14.56
C ALA A 267 -0.46 2.84 -14.21
N ASN A 268 -0.67 4.01 -13.62
CA ASN A 268 0.43 4.82 -13.07
C ASN A 268 0.86 4.33 -11.67
N THR A 269 2.05 4.73 -11.24
CA THR A 269 2.72 4.24 -10.02
C THR A 269 2.03 4.58 -8.69
N ASN A 270 0.93 5.34 -8.68
CA ASN A 270 0.10 5.52 -7.48
C ASN A 270 -0.86 4.34 -7.22
N TRP A 271 -0.95 3.39 -8.17
CA TRP A 271 -1.90 2.28 -8.15
C TRP A 271 -1.19 0.92 -8.15
N THR A 272 -1.35 0.17 -7.05
CA THR A 272 -0.67 -1.10 -6.80
C THR A 272 -1.52 -2.29 -7.27
N PRO A 273 -1.08 -3.12 -8.23
CA PRO A 273 -1.76 -4.37 -8.56
C PRO A 273 -1.79 -5.35 -7.38
N ARG A 274 -2.98 -5.83 -6.99
CA ARG A 274 -3.14 -6.84 -5.93
C ARG A 274 -3.77 -8.12 -6.49
N PRO A 275 -3.47 -9.31 -5.93
CA PRO A 275 -4.06 -10.58 -6.36
C PRO A 275 -5.47 -10.77 -5.79
N LEU A 276 -6.35 -9.77 -5.94
CA LEU A 276 -7.64 -9.68 -5.26
C LEU A 276 -8.77 -9.33 -6.22
N VAL A 277 -9.95 -9.89 -5.96
CA VAL A 277 -11.24 -9.42 -6.47
C VAL A 277 -12.08 -8.94 -5.29
N ASN A 278 -12.65 -7.74 -5.40
CA ASN A 278 -13.53 -7.15 -4.40
C ASN A 278 -14.79 -8.00 -4.21
N GLY A 279 -15.04 -8.47 -2.99
CA GLY A 279 -16.19 -9.30 -2.64
C GLY A 279 -17.49 -8.52 -2.36
N TYR A 280 -17.46 -7.19 -2.41
CA TYR A 280 -18.58 -6.29 -2.09
C TYR A 280 -19.26 -6.62 -0.74
N GLY A 281 -18.44 -6.91 0.28
CA GLY A 281 -18.89 -7.29 1.62
C GLY A 281 -18.95 -8.80 1.88
N ASN A 282 -18.90 -9.64 0.85
CA ASN A 282 -18.92 -11.11 0.96
C ASN A 282 -17.53 -11.74 1.22
N GLY A 283 -16.50 -10.90 1.39
CA GLY A 283 -15.09 -11.31 1.49
C GLY A 283 -14.36 -11.24 0.13
N ASP A 284 -13.22 -10.56 0.08
CA ASP A 284 -12.41 -10.44 -1.14
C ASP A 284 -11.79 -11.79 -1.52
N VAL A 285 -11.89 -12.17 -2.80
CA VAL A 285 -11.33 -13.42 -3.32
C VAL A 285 -9.88 -13.21 -3.73
N THR A 286 -8.98 -14.01 -3.16
CA THR A 286 -7.58 -14.06 -3.58
C THR A 286 -7.41 -14.91 -4.83
N VAL A 287 -6.77 -14.33 -5.85
CA VAL A 287 -6.52 -14.98 -7.14
C VAL A 287 -5.19 -15.74 -7.10
N THR A 288 -5.21 -17.02 -7.44
CA THR A 288 -4.02 -17.89 -7.47
C THR A 288 -3.62 -18.36 -8.87
N GLY A 289 -4.52 -18.29 -9.85
CA GLY A 289 -4.29 -18.73 -11.23
C GLY A 289 -5.47 -18.40 -12.15
N SER A 290 -5.49 -18.98 -13.35
CA SER A 290 -6.53 -18.78 -14.37
C SER A 290 -6.97 -20.08 -15.08
N THR A 291 -6.99 -21.19 -14.34
CA THR A 291 -7.53 -22.47 -14.83
C THR A 291 -9.02 -22.34 -15.15
N GLU A 292 -9.41 -22.68 -16.37
CA GLU A 292 -10.78 -22.49 -16.86
C GLU A 292 -11.74 -23.56 -16.31
N ALA A 293 -12.86 -23.09 -15.77
CA ALA A 293 -13.93 -23.91 -15.21
C ALA A 293 -14.81 -24.52 -16.31
N LEU A 294 -15.21 -25.77 -16.14
CA LEU A 294 -16.05 -26.51 -17.08
C LEU A 294 -17.52 -26.10 -17.00
N GLU A 295 -18.32 -26.47 -17.99
CA GLU A 295 -19.78 -26.42 -17.95
C GLU A 295 -20.33 -27.07 -16.67
N GLY A 296 -21.33 -26.44 -16.05
CA GLY A 296 -21.90 -26.84 -14.76
C GLY A 296 -21.13 -26.33 -13.54
N SER A 297 -19.87 -25.90 -13.67
CA SER A 297 -19.09 -25.36 -12.56
C SER A 297 -19.72 -24.09 -11.99
N SER A 298 -19.62 -23.90 -10.67
CA SER A 298 -19.95 -22.62 -10.04
C SER A 298 -18.99 -21.52 -10.49
N VAL A 299 -19.53 -20.31 -10.65
CA VAL A 299 -18.77 -19.12 -11.02
C VAL A 299 -19.42 -17.88 -10.40
N CYS A 300 -18.60 -16.93 -9.95
CA CYS A 300 -19.05 -15.68 -9.34
C CYS A 300 -18.47 -14.48 -10.11
N ARG A 301 -19.28 -13.44 -10.26
CA ARG A 301 -18.94 -12.14 -10.86
C ARG A 301 -18.78 -11.09 -9.76
N SER A 302 -17.82 -10.19 -9.94
CA SER A 302 -17.72 -8.91 -9.23
C SER A 302 -17.81 -7.74 -10.21
N GLY A 303 -18.64 -6.75 -9.92
CA GLY A 303 -18.80 -5.55 -10.74
C GLY A 303 -19.34 -4.34 -9.95
N SER A 304 -19.00 -3.14 -10.42
CA SER A 304 -19.26 -1.88 -9.73
C SER A 304 -20.70 -1.36 -9.80
N THR A 305 -21.62 -2.11 -10.42
CA THR A 305 -23.06 -1.76 -10.48
C THR A 305 -23.85 -2.55 -9.46
N THR A 306 -23.78 -3.89 -9.51
CA THR A 306 -24.57 -4.75 -8.62
C THR A 306 -23.74 -5.46 -7.54
N GLY A 307 -22.41 -5.33 -7.57
CA GLY A 307 -21.52 -5.97 -6.61
C GLY A 307 -21.22 -7.42 -6.98
N TRP A 308 -21.48 -8.33 -6.03
CA TRP A 308 -21.07 -9.74 -6.09
C TRP A 308 -22.26 -10.68 -6.32
N HIS A 309 -22.23 -11.47 -7.39
CA HIS A 309 -23.28 -12.46 -7.70
C HIS A 309 -22.67 -13.77 -8.20
N CYS A 310 -23.33 -14.90 -7.93
CA CYS A 310 -22.87 -16.23 -8.35
C CYS A 310 -23.94 -16.99 -9.14
N GLY A 311 -23.49 -18.02 -9.85
CA GLY A 311 -24.29 -18.90 -10.70
C GLY A 311 -23.40 -20.03 -11.24
N THR A 312 -23.68 -20.49 -12.46
CA THR A 312 -22.92 -21.55 -13.13
C THR A 312 -22.51 -21.19 -14.56
N VAL A 313 -21.41 -21.81 -15.00
CA VAL A 313 -21.02 -21.86 -16.41
C VAL A 313 -22.04 -22.72 -17.16
N GLN A 314 -22.66 -22.16 -18.21
CA GLN A 314 -23.63 -22.87 -19.04
C GLN A 314 -22.98 -23.45 -20.31
N GLN A 315 -22.18 -22.64 -21.01
CA GLN A 315 -21.58 -22.98 -22.30
C GLN A 315 -20.28 -22.20 -22.50
N ARG A 316 -19.14 -22.84 -22.73
CA ARG A 316 -17.92 -22.15 -23.22
C ARG A 316 -17.94 -22.02 -24.75
N ASN A 317 -16.97 -21.28 -25.29
CA ASN A 317 -16.75 -21.05 -26.72
C ASN A 317 -18.00 -20.63 -27.53
N SER A 318 -18.94 -19.92 -26.88
CA SER A 318 -20.15 -19.39 -27.51
C SER A 318 -19.84 -18.16 -28.36
N SER A 319 -20.72 -17.82 -29.30
CA SER A 319 -20.71 -16.50 -29.95
C SER A 319 -22.00 -15.76 -29.63
N VAL A 320 -21.90 -14.45 -29.47
CA VAL A 320 -23.01 -13.54 -29.15
C VAL A 320 -22.93 -12.32 -30.07
N THR A 321 -24.07 -11.81 -30.54
CA THR A 321 -24.11 -10.63 -31.41
C THR A 321 -24.70 -9.45 -30.65
N TYR A 322 -23.90 -8.41 -30.48
CA TYR A 322 -24.31 -7.10 -29.98
C TYR A 322 -24.59 -6.16 -31.17
N GLN A 323 -25.11 -4.96 -30.89
CA GLN A 323 -25.42 -3.96 -31.92
C GLN A 323 -24.18 -3.49 -32.70
N GLU A 324 -22.99 -3.57 -32.09
CA GLU A 324 -21.70 -3.22 -32.68
C GLU A 324 -21.08 -4.39 -33.48
N GLY A 325 -21.58 -5.62 -33.30
CA GLY A 325 -21.11 -6.80 -34.02
C GLY A 325 -21.07 -8.08 -33.18
N THR A 326 -20.61 -9.18 -33.80
CA THR A 326 -20.47 -10.48 -33.15
C THR A 326 -19.17 -10.57 -32.36
N VAL A 327 -19.26 -11.04 -31.12
CA VAL A 327 -18.15 -11.41 -30.23
C VAL A 327 -18.13 -12.93 -30.09
N SER A 328 -16.99 -13.56 -30.35
CA SER A 328 -16.85 -15.02 -30.42
C SER A 328 -15.93 -15.59 -29.36
N GLY A 329 -16.19 -16.85 -28.99
CA GLY A 329 -15.45 -17.59 -27.98
C GLY A 329 -15.60 -17.02 -26.57
N VAL A 330 -16.80 -16.52 -26.24
CA VAL A 330 -17.21 -16.12 -24.88
C VAL A 330 -17.79 -17.31 -24.11
N THR A 331 -17.85 -17.19 -22.79
CA THR A 331 -18.48 -18.18 -21.91
C THR A 331 -19.80 -17.64 -21.38
N ARG A 332 -20.89 -18.37 -21.65
CA ARG A 332 -22.24 -18.08 -21.18
C ARG A 332 -22.42 -18.54 -19.73
N THR A 333 -23.08 -17.71 -18.92
CA THR A 333 -23.46 -18.01 -17.53
C THR A 333 -24.90 -17.56 -17.25
N ASN A 334 -25.52 -18.10 -16.20
CA ASN A 334 -26.79 -17.61 -15.64
C ASN A 334 -26.61 -16.55 -14.53
N VAL A 335 -25.39 -16.05 -14.33
CA VAL A 335 -25.16 -14.91 -13.43
C VAL A 335 -25.80 -13.67 -14.06
N CYS A 336 -26.55 -12.89 -13.30
CA CYS A 336 -27.06 -11.59 -13.75
C CYS A 336 -25.91 -10.56 -13.87
N ALA A 337 -26.10 -9.48 -14.62
CA ALA A 337 -25.20 -8.32 -14.67
C ALA A 337 -25.96 -7.08 -15.17
N GLU A 338 -25.49 -5.88 -14.84
CA GLU A 338 -26.10 -4.61 -15.25
C GLU A 338 -25.07 -3.57 -15.77
N PRO A 339 -25.49 -2.52 -16.50
CA PRO A 339 -24.58 -1.56 -17.15
C PRO A 339 -23.55 -0.92 -16.20
N GLY A 340 -22.28 -1.23 -16.46
CA GLY A 340 -21.12 -0.84 -15.65
C GLY A 340 -20.44 -2.00 -14.91
N ASP A 341 -21.10 -3.17 -14.79
CA ASP A 341 -20.43 -4.43 -14.43
C ASP A 341 -19.51 -4.96 -15.54
N SER A 342 -19.67 -4.43 -16.76
CA SER A 342 -18.77 -4.55 -17.91
C SER A 342 -17.30 -4.49 -17.51
N GLY A 343 -16.51 -5.42 -18.03
CA GLY A 343 -15.11 -5.60 -17.70
C GLY A 343 -14.83 -6.29 -16.36
N GLY A 344 -15.82 -6.38 -15.46
CA GLY A 344 -15.67 -6.95 -14.12
C GLY A 344 -15.29 -8.44 -14.12
N SER A 345 -14.54 -8.86 -13.10
CA SER A 345 -14.03 -10.22 -12.95
C SER A 345 -15.12 -11.28 -12.80
N PHE A 346 -14.97 -12.40 -13.51
CA PHE A 346 -15.57 -13.69 -13.21
C PHE A 346 -14.50 -14.65 -12.62
N VAL A 347 -14.78 -15.27 -11.47
CA VAL A 347 -13.90 -16.24 -10.79
C VAL A 347 -14.63 -17.54 -10.47
N SER A 348 -13.89 -18.66 -10.45
CA SER A 348 -14.36 -19.96 -9.94
C SER A 348 -13.36 -20.41 -8.88
N GLY A 349 -13.79 -20.48 -7.62
CA GLY A 349 -12.87 -20.51 -6.48
C GLY A 349 -11.87 -19.36 -6.53
N SER A 350 -10.57 -19.69 -6.48
CA SER A 350 -9.44 -18.75 -6.62
C SER A 350 -8.92 -18.58 -8.06
N GLN A 351 -9.61 -19.14 -9.06
CA GLN A 351 -9.19 -19.11 -10.47
C GLN A 351 -9.91 -18.00 -11.25
N ALA A 352 -9.15 -17.09 -11.85
CA ALA A 352 -9.64 -16.08 -12.78
C ALA A 352 -10.18 -16.71 -14.06
N GLN A 353 -11.45 -16.45 -14.39
CA GLN A 353 -12.12 -17.03 -15.55
C GLN A 353 -12.15 -16.05 -16.73
N GLY A 354 -12.56 -14.80 -16.49
CA GLY A 354 -12.76 -13.83 -17.56
C GLY A 354 -13.34 -12.50 -17.11
N VAL A 355 -13.67 -11.65 -18.08
CA VAL A 355 -14.20 -10.30 -17.89
C VAL A 355 -15.62 -10.19 -18.44
N THR A 356 -16.53 -9.54 -17.72
CA THR A 356 -17.93 -9.31 -18.15
C THR A 356 -17.96 -8.64 -19.52
N SER A 357 -18.52 -9.30 -20.53
CA SER A 357 -18.67 -8.75 -21.88
C SER A 357 -20.04 -8.09 -22.03
N GLY A 358 -21.11 -8.82 -21.74
CA GLY A 358 -22.47 -8.29 -21.83
C GLY A 358 -23.51 -9.38 -21.58
N GLY A 359 -24.80 -9.04 -21.64
CA GLY A 359 -25.85 -9.97 -21.25
C GLY A 359 -27.26 -9.49 -21.56
N SER A 360 -28.23 -10.19 -20.99
CA SER A 360 -29.65 -9.87 -21.04
C SER A 360 -30.34 -10.22 -19.73
N GLY A 361 -31.41 -9.48 -19.38
CA GLY A 361 -32.02 -9.53 -18.05
C GLY A 361 -31.45 -8.47 -17.11
N ASN A 362 -31.53 -8.71 -15.81
CA ASN A 362 -31.06 -7.81 -14.73
C ASN A 362 -30.91 -8.60 -13.41
N CYS A 363 -30.38 -8.01 -12.35
CA CYS A 363 -30.21 -8.70 -11.07
C CYS A 363 -31.47 -8.73 -10.18
N SER A 364 -32.60 -8.17 -10.63
CA SER A 364 -33.90 -8.29 -9.95
C SER A 364 -34.76 -9.45 -10.49
N GLN A 365 -34.60 -9.80 -11.77
CA GLN A 365 -35.38 -10.84 -12.48
C GLN A 365 -34.53 -12.05 -12.91
N GLY A 366 -33.21 -11.97 -12.75
CA GLY A 366 -32.27 -12.91 -13.33
C GLY A 366 -31.90 -12.55 -14.78
N GLY A 367 -30.96 -13.29 -15.35
CA GLY A 367 -30.45 -13.00 -16.68
C GLY A 367 -29.46 -14.04 -17.22
N THR A 368 -28.87 -13.71 -18.36
CA THR A 368 -27.71 -14.41 -18.94
C THR A 368 -26.59 -13.41 -19.09
N THR A 369 -25.39 -13.72 -18.58
CA THR A 369 -24.18 -12.92 -18.80
C THR A 369 -23.12 -13.74 -19.50
N TYR A 370 -22.53 -13.15 -20.53
CA TYR A 370 -21.36 -13.66 -21.23
C TYR A 370 -20.10 -12.98 -20.68
N PHE A 371 -19.05 -13.77 -20.42
CA PHE A 371 -17.72 -13.25 -20.15
C PHE A 371 -16.74 -13.65 -21.24
N GLN A 372 -15.79 -12.77 -21.56
CA GLN A 372 -14.64 -13.08 -22.41
C GLN A 372 -13.59 -13.76 -21.52
N PRO A 373 -13.16 -15.02 -21.81
CA PRO A 373 -12.12 -15.69 -21.03
C PRO A 373 -10.83 -14.87 -20.92
N VAL A 374 -10.17 -14.96 -19.76
CA VAL A 374 -9.01 -14.11 -19.41
C VAL A 374 -7.74 -14.53 -20.15
N ASN A 375 -7.53 -15.83 -20.37
CA ASN A 375 -6.28 -16.36 -20.94
C ASN A 375 -5.96 -15.80 -22.35
N PRO A 376 -6.93 -15.69 -23.30
CA PRO A 376 -6.71 -14.98 -24.56
C PRO A 376 -6.23 -13.53 -24.43
N ALA A 377 -6.72 -12.78 -23.43
CA ALA A 377 -6.31 -11.39 -23.20
C ALA A 377 -4.88 -11.30 -22.61
N LEU A 378 -4.53 -12.25 -21.73
CA LEU A 378 -3.16 -12.37 -21.21
C LEU A 378 -2.18 -12.69 -22.34
N GLN A 379 -2.52 -13.64 -23.23
CA GLN A 379 -1.69 -14.03 -24.36
C GLN A 379 -1.55 -12.91 -25.40
N ALA A 380 -2.65 -12.26 -25.80
CA ALA A 380 -2.66 -11.24 -26.86
C ALA A 380 -1.79 -10.01 -26.55
N TYR A 381 -1.64 -9.66 -25.27
CA TYR A 381 -0.89 -8.48 -24.84
C TYR A 381 0.42 -8.81 -24.09
N GLY A 382 0.69 -10.09 -23.83
CA GLY A 382 1.89 -10.54 -23.09
C GLY A 382 1.86 -10.15 -21.62
N LEU A 383 0.76 -10.47 -20.93
CA LEU A 383 0.47 -10.05 -19.55
C LEU A 383 0.55 -11.24 -18.58
N THR A 384 1.10 -10.99 -17.40
CA THR A 384 1.13 -11.95 -16.28
C THR A 384 0.07 -11.58 -15.26
N LEU A 385 -0.83 -12.51 -14.94
CA LEU A 385 -1.83 -12.34 -13.88
C LEU A 385 -1.13 -12.14 -12.53
N VAL A 386 -1.57 -11.15 -11.74
CA VAL A 386 -1.04 -10.97 -10.37
C VAL A 386 -1.72 -11.96 -9.45
N THR A 387 -0.93 -12.91 -8.92
CA THR A 387 -1.41 -14.01 -8.06
C THR A 387 -0.74 -14.00 -6.70
N SER A 388 -1.39 -14.57 -5.68
CA SER A 388 -0.75 -14.84 -4.39
C SER A 388 0.28 -15.96 -4.54
N GLY A 389 1.52 -15.58 -4.81
CA GLY A 389 2.60 -16.45 -5.29
C GLY A 389 3.55 -15.73 -6.24
N THR A 390 3.12 -14.64 -6.86
CA THR A 390 4.00 -13.67 -7.53
C THR A 390 4.76 -12.87 -6.47
N PRO A 391 6.11 -12.88 -6.41
CA PRO A 391 6.85 -11.96 -5.55
C PRO A 391 6.55 -10.50 -5.93
N THR A 392 6.30 -9.66 -4.93
CA THR A 392 5.95 -8.25 -5.16
C THR A 392 7.15 -7.35 -5.41
N ASP A 393 8.35 -7.77 -5.02
CA ASP A 393 9.60 -7.03 -5.18
C ASP A 393 10.27 -7.30 -6.54
N PRO A 394 10.99 -6.31 -7.12
CA PRO A 394 11.78 -6.52 -8.32
C PRO A 394 13.05 -7.35 -8.00
N PRO A 395 13.47 -8.27 -8.88
CA PRO A 395 14.81 -8.85 -8.80
C PRO A 395 15.87 -7.76 -8.92
N THR A 396 16.89 -7.82 -8.05
CA THR A 396 18.07 -6.94 -8.13
C THR A 396 19.12 -7.49 -9.09
N ASP A 397 19.46 -6.65 -10.07
CA ASP A 397 20.51 -6.77 -11.11
C ASP A 397 20.40 -7.88 -12.18
N PRO A 398 20.85 -7.60 -13.44
CA PRO A 398 20.77 -8.54 -14.55
C PRO A 398 22.15 -9.10 -14.98
N THR A 399 22.51 -10.29 -14.49
CA THR A 399 23.63 -11.08 -15.05
C THR A 399 23.22 -12.53 -15.30
N ASP A 400 22.47 -12.72 -16.39
CA ASP A 400 22.65 -13.78 -17.42
C ASP A 400 21.33 -14.09 -18.14
N PRO A 401 21.36 -14.38 -19.46
CA PRO A 401 20.20 -14.91 -20.17
C PRO A 401 19.93 -16.35 -19.70
N PRO A 402 18.68 -16.76 -19.42
CA PRO A 402 18.38 -18.14 -19.03
C PRO A 402 18.64 -19.13 -20.18
N THR A 403 19.84 -19.71 -20.22
CA THR A 403 20.08 -20.97 -20.93
C THR A 403 19.40 -22.09 -20.15
N ASP A 404 18.34 -22.66 -20.71
CA ASP A 404 17.64 -23.81 -20.14
C ASP A 404 18.67 -24.93 -19.84
N PRO A 405 18.76 -25.48 -18.62
CA PRO A 405 19.92 -26.27 -18.16
C PRO A 405 20.02 -27.69 -18.75
N GLY A 406 19.29 -27.97 -19.83
CA GLY A 406 19.24 -29.25 -20.51
C GLY A 406 18.42 -30.32 -19.77
N GLY A 407 18.01 -31.36 -20.51
CA GLY A 407 17.23 -32.48 -19.98
C GLY A 407 16.24 -33.05 -21.00
N SER A 408 15.36 -33.95 -20.53
CA SER A 408 14.19 -34.45 -21.27
C SER A 408 12.87 -33.77 -20.86
N TRP A 409 12.90 -32.89 -19.86
CA TRP A 409 11.81 -31.94 -19.62
C TRP A 409 11.83 -30.84 -20.69
N ALA A 410 10.65 -30.51 -21.23
CA ALA A 410 10.48 -29.40 -22.17
C ALA A 410 9.14 -28.69 -21.95
N ALA A 411 9.13 -27.36 -22.08
CA ALA A 411 7.91 -26.56 -22.04
C ALA A 411 7.02 -26.85 -23.27
N GLY A 412 5.71 -26.89 -23.07
CA GLY A 412 4.71 -27.27 -24.08
C GLY A 412 4.42 -28.77 -24.15
N THR A 413 5.26 -29.63 -23.58
CA THR A 413 5.06 -31.08 -23.55
C THR A 413 4.01 -31.48 -22.50
N THR A 414 3.12 -32.40 -22.86
CA THR A 414 2.18 -33.02 -21.92
C THR A 414 2.80 -34.25 -21.28
N TYR A 415 2.83 -34.27 -19.94
CA TYR A 415 3.33 -35.38 -19.13
C TYR A 415 2.17 -36.04 -18.37
N ALA A 416 2.17 -37.36 -18.31
CA ALA A 416 1.27 -38.15 -17.47
C ALA A 416 1.81 -38.27 -16.03
N ALA A 417 0.94 -38.56 -15.07
CA ALA A 417 1.37 -38.90 -13.71
C ALA A 417 2.14 -40.23 -13.75
N GLY A 418 3.35 -40.24 -13.18
CA GLY A 418 4.30 -41.35 -13.23
C GLY A 418 5.49 -41.15 -14.19
N ASP A 419 5.38 -40.27 -15.19
CA ASP A 419 6.44 -39.98 -16.16
C ASP A 419 7.73 -39.52 -15.47
N VAL A 420 8.89 -39.88 -16.03
CA VAL A 420 10.21 -39.51 -15.47
C VAL A 420 11.03 -38.70 -16.47
N VAL A 421 11.43 -37.50 -16.05
CA VAL A 421 12.21 -36.54 -16.85
C VAL A 421 13.55 -36.22 -16.19
N THR A 422 14.50 -35.71 -16.98
CA THR A 422 15.68 -34.98 -16.48
C THR A 422 15.51 -33.48 -16.68
N TYR A 423 16.07 -32.70 -15.76
CA TYR A 423 16.19 -31.24 -15.87
C TYR A 423 17.42 -30.79 -15.08
N GLY A 424 18.39 -30.16 -15.76
CA GLY A 424 19.74 -30.01 -15.23
C GLY A 424 20.36 -31.38 -14.90
N SER A 425 21.03 -31.47 -13.76
CA SER A 425 21.58 -32.73 -13.23
C SER A 425 20.55 -33.61 -12.49
N GLY A 426 19.31 -33.15 -12.31
CA GLY A 426 18.28 -33.84 -11.52
C GLY A 426 17.39 -34.77 -12.35
N ARG A 427 16.87 -35.83 -11.70
CA ARG A 427 15.78 -36.68 -12.21
C ARG A 427 14.51 -36.41 -11.41
N TYR A 428 13.38 -36.37 -12.10
CA TYR A 428 12.09 -36.02 -11.51
C TYR A 428 10.96 -36.91 -12.04
N ARG A 429 10.06 -37.33 -11.15
CA ARG A 429 8.79 -38.00 -11.47
C ARG A 429 7.64 -36.98 -11.48
N CYS A 430 6.83 -37.01 -12.52
CA CYS A 430 5.57 -36.30 -12.61
C CYS A 430 4.56 -36.88 -11.61
N LEU A 431 4.01 -36.05 -10.73
CA LEU A 431 3.02 -36.44 -9.71
C LEU A 431 1.58 -36.34 -10.20
N GLN A 432 1.30 -35.43 -11.13
CA GLN A 432 -0.05 -35.11 -11.62
C GLN A 432 0.03 -34.79 -13.12
N GLY A 433 -0.83 -35.40 -13.94
CA GLY A 433 -0.78 -35.21 -15.39
C GLY A 433 -1.09 -33.76 -15.79
N HIS A 434 -0.20 -33.14 -16.58
CA HIS A 434 -0.29 -31.73 -16.96
C HIS A 434 0.47 -31.42 -18.26
N GLN A 435 0.17 -30.28 -18.89
CA GLN A 435 1.04 -29.70 -19.90
C GLN A 435 2.04 -28.76 -19.24
N ALA A 436 3.33 -29.00 -19.44
CA ALA A 436 4.41 -28.19 -18.89
C ALA A 436 4.39 -26.78 -19.51
N GLN A 437 4.64 -25.76 -18.70
CA GLN A 437 4.68 -24.36 -19.11
C GLN A 437 6.09 -23.77 -18.86
N PRO A 438 6.49 -22.68 -19.54
CA PRO A 438 7.70 -21.95 -19.19
C PRO A 438 7.68 -21.55 -17.70
N GLY A 439 8.76 -21.87 -16.98
CA GLY A 439 8.85 -21.68 -15.53
C GLY A 439 8.27 -22.81 -14.67
N TRP A 440 7.47 -23.73 -15.23
CA TRP A 440 7.00 -24.95 -14.53
C TRP A 440 8.05 -26.07 -14.54
N THR A 441 9.31 -25.68 -14.38
CA THR A 441 10.45 -26.61 -14.40
C THR A 441 10.41 -27.49 -13.15
N PRO A 442 10.89 -28.75 -13.19
CA PRO A 442 10.70 -29.70 -12.09
C PRO A 442 11.17 -29.25 -10.70
N PRO A 443 12.28 -28.48 -10.53
CA PRO A 443 12.66 -27.95 -9.21
C PRO A 443 11.66 -26.91 -8.65
N ASN A 444 10.96 -26.18 -9.52
CA ASN A 444 10.16 -25.01 -9.16
C ASN A 444 8.70 -25.34 -8.84
N VAL A 445 8.20 -26.52 -9.20
CA VAL A 445 6.80 -26.92 -8.98
C VAL A 445 6.72 -28.29 -8.27
N PRO A 446 7.08 -28.38 -6.98
CA PRO A 446 7.09 -29.64 -6.22
C PRO A 446 5.70 -30.27 -6.02
N ALA A 447 4.61 -29.55 -6.33
CA ALA A 447 3.26 -30.11 -6.39
C ALA A 447 2.99 -30.95 -7.65
N LEU A 448 3.78 -30.75 -8.72
CA LEU A 448 3.69 -31.49 -9.98
C LEU A 448 4.88 -32.44 -10.19
N TRP A 449 6.00 -32.22 -9.50
CA TRP A 449 7.25 -32.96 -9.71
C TRP A 449 7.91 -33.39 -8.38
N GLN A 450 8.25 -34.67 -8.28
CA GLN A 450 9.01 -35.26 -7.17
C GLN A 450 10.44 -35.57 -7.64
N VAL A 451 11.46 -35.17 -6.90
CA VAL A 451 12.85 -35.58 -7.15
C VAL A 451 13.04 -37.08 -6.89
N LEU A 452 13.92 -37.73 -7.67
CA LEU A 452 14.25 -39.16 -7.60
C LEU A 452 15.72 -39.40 -7.23
#